data_AF-A0A835QH93-F1
#
_entry.id   AF-A0A835QH93-F1
#
_cell.length_a   1.000
_cell.length_b   1.000
_cell.length_c   1.000
_cell.angle_alpha   90.00
_cell.angle_beta   90.00
_cell.angle_gamma   90.00
#
_symmetry.space_group_name_H-M   'P 1'
#
loop_
_entity.id
_entity.type
_entity.pdbx_description
1 polymer ?
#
loop_
_entity_poly.entity_id
_entity_poly.type
_entity_poly.pdbx_seq_one_letter_code
_entity_poly.pdbx_strand_id
1 'polypeptide(L)'
;MAVEFEPAKEISGGTWYSDGNLDVEFINILRDQCRMYVERFKVATIENVWQSIRDSGVFNTECSMQQIKEIMGSLVLDKELEELNSTGIGDFSRIQPGKKCYKRCKDGGNPKEQGILSSIPCGVCPRLTDCTPDGIISPKTCVYFDKWLDF
;
A
#
# COMPACT_ATOMS: atom_id res chain seq x y z
N MET A 1 -41.86 -12.59 10.47
CA MET A 1 -41.06 -11.61 9.72
C MET A 1 -39.65 -11.74 10.26
N ALA A 2 -38.78 -12.45 9.54
CA ALA A 2 -37.39 -12.58 9.93
C ALA A 2 -36.75 -11.20 9.75
N VAL A 3 -36.30 -10.61 10.85
CA VAL A 3 -35.47 -9.41 10.82
C VAL A 3 -34.21 -9.80 10.05
N GLU A 4 -33.92 -9.11 8.94
CA GLU A 4 -32.69 -9.30 8.19
C GLU A 4 -31.53 -8.93 9.11
N PHE A 5 -30.89 -9.93 9.68
CA PHE A 5 -29.67 -9.75 10.45
C PHE A 5 -28.56 -9.41 9.46
N GLU A 6 -28.17 -8.14 9.42
CA GLU A 6 -26.93 -7.77 8.75
C GLU A 6 -25.76 -8.38 9.54
N PRO A 7 -24.94 -9.24 8.91
CA PRO A 7 -23.76 -9.79 9.56
C PRO A 7 -22.82 -8.65 9.97
N ALA A 8 -22.22 -8.78 11.16
CA ALA A 8 -21.26 -7.80 11.65
C ALA A 8 -20.19 -7.52 10.59
N LYS A 9 -19.80 -6.25 10.43
CA LYS A 9 -18.84 -5.81 9.40
C LYS A 9 -17.51 -6.56 9.42
N GLU A 10 -17.10 -7.05 10.58
CA GLU A 10 -15.91 -7.87 10.78
C GLU A 10 -16.02 -9.27 10.15
N ILE A 11 -17.26 -9.78 10.02
CA ILE A 11 -17.58 -11.10 9.47
C ILE A 11 -17.90 -11.00 7.97
N SER A 12 -18.55 -9.92 7.54
CA SER A 12 -18.89 -9.68 6.12
C SER A 12 -17.77 -9.02 5.31
N GLY A 13 -16.65 -8.66 5.95
CA GLY A 13 -15.54 -7.95 5.31
C GLY A 13 -15.80 -6.44 5.12
N GLY A 14 -17.00 -5.97 5.41
CA GLY A 14 -17.37 -4.55 5.36
C GLY A 14 -17.39 -3.99 3.93
N THR A 15 -17.19 -2.68 3.81
CA THR A 15 -17.35 -1.92 2.56
C THR A 15 -16.23 -2.13 1.53
N TRP A 16 -15.27 -3.02 1.81
CA TRP A 16 -14.22 -3.43 0.86
C TRP A 16 -14.58 -4.70 0.10
N TYR A 17 -15.67 -5.37 0.49
CA TYR A 17 -16.09 -6.63 -0.10
C TYR A 17 -17.37 -6.44 -0.90
N SER A 18 -17.37 -6.98 -2.11
CA SER A 18 -18.49 -7.04 -3.03
C SER A 18 -18.78 -8.51 -3.29
N ASP A 19 -19.98 -8.98 -2.94
CA ASP A 19 -20.42 -10.37 -3.12
C ASP A 19 -19.44 -11.43 -2.55
N GLY A 20 -18.96 -11.19 -1.32
CA GLY A 20 -18.05 -12.08 -0.62
C GLY A 20 -16.60 -12.06 -1.12
N ASN A 21 -16.28 -11.26 -2.13
CA ASN A 21 -14.91 -11.07 -2.63
C ASN A 21 -14.40 -9.66 -2.34
N LEU A 22 -13.11 -9.54 -2.03
CA LEU A 22 -12.46 -8.24 -1.87
C LEU A 22 -12.45 -7.50 -3.22
N ASP A 23 -12.94 -6.27 -3.23
CA ASP A 23 -12.99 -5.43 -4.42
C ASP A 23 -11.62 -4.77 -4.65
N VAL A 24 -10.69 -5.56 -5.19
CA VAL A 24 -9.31 -5.15 -5.44
C VAL A 24 -9.23 -4.01 -6.46
N GLU A 25 -10.13 -4.00 -7.44
CA GLU A 25 -10.18 -2.95 -8.47
C GLU A 25 -10.58 -1.61 -7.86
N PHE A 26 -11.63 -1.60 -7.05
CA PHE A 26 -12.04 -0.42 -6.29
C PHE A 26 -10.91 0.11 -5.39
N ILE A 27 -10.25 -0.77 -4.63
CA ILE A 27 -9.14 -0.41 -3.74
C ILE A 27 -7.99 0.23 -4.52
N ASN A 28 -7.61 -0.35 -5.66
CA ASN A 28 -6.52 0.16 -6.48
C ASN A 28 -6.84 1.52 -7.10
N ILE A 29 -8.06 1.71 -7.63
CA ILE A 29 -8.49 3.00 -8.19
C ILE A 29 -8.49 4.07 -7.08
N LEU A 30 -9.01 3.75 -5.90
CA LEU A 30 -9.05 4.69 -4.77
C LEU A 30 -7.64 5.04 -4.28
N ARG A 31 -6.74 4.06 -4.25
CA ARG A 31 -5.32 4.26 -3.95
C ARG A 31 -4.65 5.20 -4.94
N ASP A 32 -4.88 5.01 -6.24
CA ASP A 32 -4.32 5.87 -7.28
C ASP A 32 -4.86 7.30 -7.19
N GLN A 33 -6.16 7.48 -6.94
CA GLN A 33 -6.74 8.81 -6.73
C GLN A 33 -6.13 9.53 -5.52
N CYS A 34 -5.99 8.83 -4.38
CA CYS A 34 -5.31 9.36 -3.21
C CYS A 34 -3.87 9.78 -3.53
N ARG A 35 -3.12 8.93 -4.23
CA ARG A 35 -1.74 9.21 -4.63
C ARG A 35 -1.66 10.44 -5.54
N MET A 36 -2.45 10.47 -6.61
CA MET A 36 -2.48 11.57 -7.58
C MET A 36 -2.82 12.90 -6.91
N TYR A 37 -3.74 12.90 -5.95
CA TYR A 37 -4.07 14.09 -5.19
C TYR A 37 -2.87 14.60 -4.38
N VAL A 38 -2.19 13.74 -3.64
CA VAL A 38 -1.02 14.13 -2.83
C VAL A 38 0.13 14.62 -3.72
N GLU A 39 0.35 14.00 -4.88
CA GLU A 39 1.36 14.45 -5.85
C GLU A 39 1.06 15.85 -6.39
N ARG A 40 -0.21 16.15 -6.67
CA ARG A 40 -0.64 17.45 -7.20
C ARG A 40 -0.54 18.57 -6.17
N PHE A 41 -0.93 18.32 -4.92
CA PHE A 41 -1.01 19.35 -3.88
C PHE A 41 0.21 19.41 -2.96
N LYS A 42 1.21 18.52 -3.14
CA LYS A 42 2.42 18.30 -2.32
C LYS A 42 2.16 17.85 -0.88
N VAL A 43 1.15 18.40 -0.23
CA VAL A 43 0.71 18.07 1.12
C VAL A 43 -0.82 17.95 1.12
N ALA A 44 -1.33 16.90 1.74
CA ALA A 44 -2.77 16.64 1.83
C ALA A 44 -3.20 16.26 3.25
N THR A 45 -4.45 16.54 3.60
CA THR A 45 -5.12 16.02 4.80
C THR A 45 -6.18 15.01 4.39
N ILE A 46 -6.60 14.13 5.32
CA ILE A 46 -7.67 13.15 5.07
C ILE A 46 -8.95 13.87 4.61
N GLU A 47 -9.28 15.00 5.26
CA GLU A 47 -10.44 15.83 4.96
C GLU A 47 -10.43 16.28 3.49
N ASN A 48 -9.30 16.84 3.02
CA ASN A 48 -9.18 17.37 1.67
C ASN A 48 -9.20 16.26 0.60
N VAL A 49 -8.58 15.12 0.90
CA VAL A 49 -8.58 13.97 -0.02
C VAL A 49 -9.97 13.36 -0.12
N TRP A 50 -10.67 13.23 1.00
CA TRP A 50 -12.05 12.75 1.03
C TRP A 50 -12.99 13.66 0.23
N GLN A 51 -12.86 14.99 0.38
CA GLN A 51 -13.63 15.94 -0.42
C GLN A 51 -13.31 15.80 -1.91
N SER A 52 -12.04 15.72 -2.28
CA SER A 52 -11.66 15.59 -3.69
C SER A 52 -12.16 14.31 -4.35
N ILE A 53 -12.27 13.21 -3.60
CA ILE A 53 -12.81 11.94 -4.11
C ILE A 53 -14.33 12.00 -4.27
N ARG A 54 -15.03 12.76 -3.40
CA ARG A 54 -16.46 13.04 -3.61
C ARG A 54 -16.68 13.92 -4.83
N ASP A 55 -15.89 14.97 -4.98
CA ASP A 55 -16.02 15.93 -6.07
C ASP A 55 -15.64 15.33 -7.43
N SER A 56 -14.76 14.33 -7.46
CA SER A 56 -14.36 13.65 -8.70
C SER A 56 -15.44 12.74 -9.27
N GLY A 57 -16.41 12.31 -8.45
CA GLY A 57 -17.55 11.47 -8.89
C GLY A 57 -17.13 10.11 -9.47
N VAL A 58 -15.90 9.66 -9.19
CA VAL A 58 -15.32 8.44 -9.78
C VAL A 58 -16.01 7.17 -9.25
N PHE A 59 -16.62 7.24 -8.07
CA PHE A 59 -17.26 6.11 -7.41
C PHE A 59 -18.76 6.35 -7.28
N ASN A 60 -19.56 5.33 -7.65
CA ASN A 60 -21.00 5.30 -7.37
C ASN A 60 -21.30 4.95 -5.91
N THR A 61 -20.32 4.41 -5.18
CA THR A 61 -20.46 3.95 -3.80
C THR A 61 -20.02 5.04 -2.82
N GLU A 62 -20.73 5.20 -1.71
CA GLU A 62 -20.36 6.16 -0.67
C GLU A 62 -19.04 5.77 0.02
N CYS A 63 -17.95 6.50 -0.28
CA CYS A 63 -16.70 6.37 0.46
C CYS A 63 -16.81 7.04 1.84
N SER A 64 -16.61 6.26 2.90
CA SER A 64 -16.50 6.79 4.26
C SER A 64 -15.11 7.40 4.52
N MET A 65 -15.03 8.32 5.49
CA MET A 65 -13.76 8.93 5.89
C MET A 65 -12.79 7.89 6.50
N GLN A 66 -13.33 6.83 7.09
CA GLN A 66 -12.55 5.73 7.66
C GLN A 66 -11.85 4.91 6.58
N GLN A 67 -12.53 4.62 5.46
CA GLN A 67 -11.93 3.92 4.32
C GLN A 67 -10.74 4.68 3.74
N ILE A 68 -10.86 6.00 3.59
CA ILE A 68 -9.74 6.81 3.09
C ILE A 68 -8.58 6.81 4.08
N LYS A 69 -8.87 6.83 5.39
CA LYS A 69 -7.83 6.72 6.41
C LYS A 69 -7.09 5.38 6.32
N GLU A 70 -7.80 4.27 6.07
CA GLU A 70 -7.20 2.96 5.87
C GLU A 70 -6.32 2.90 4.61
N ILE A 71 -6.80 3.43 3.48
CA ILE A 71 -6.02 3.51 2.24
C ILE A 71 -4.78 4.40 2.40
N MET A 72 -4.92 5.56 3.02
CA MET A 72 -3.78 6.43 3.34
C MET A 72 -2.78 5.73 4.26
N GLY A 73 -3.27 4.97 5.25
CA GLY A 73 -2.43 4.14 6.12
C GLY A 73 -1.65 3.08 5.33
N SER A 74 -2.31 2.37 4.40
CA SER A 74 -1.65 1.42 3.50
C SER A 74 -0.58 2.09 2.65
N LEU A 75 -0.88 3.26 2.06
CA LEU A 75 0.09 4.04 1.28
C LEU A 75 1.32 4.48 2.10
N VAL A 76 1.14 4.75 3.39
CA VAL A 76 2.25 5.06 4.31
C VAL A 76 3.08 3.81 4.62
N LEU A 77 2.42 2.66 4.84
CA LEU A 77 3.11 1.38 5.07
C LEU A 77 3.96 0.97 3.87
N ASP A 78 3.47 1.23 2.66
CA ASP A 78 4.20 0.99 1.40
C ASP A 78 5.31 2.03 1.14
N LYS A 79 5.54 2.96 2.07
CA LYS A 79 6.54 4.05 1.99
C LYS A 79 6.34 4.96 0.78
N GLU A 80 5.14 5.02 0.23
CA GLU A 80 4.81 5.91 -0.87
C GLU A 80 4.45 7.31 -0.37
N LEU A 81 3.84 7.36 0.81
CA LEU A 81 3.49 8.57 1.54
C LEU A 81 4.17 8.57 2.92
N GLU A 82 4.33 9.77 3.48
CA GLU A 82 4.83 9.97 4.84
C GLU A 82 3.79 10.74 5.65
N GLU A 83 3.42 10.22 6.82
CA GLU A 83 2.55 10.93 7.77
C GLU A 83 3.39 11.92 8.60
N LEU A 84 2.93 13.17 8.64
CA LEU A 84 3.61 14.29 9.31
C LEU A 84 2.62 15.15 10.06
N ASN A 85 3.12 15.91 11.02
CA ASN A 85 2.37 17.01 11.62
C ASN A 85 2.71 18.31 10.88
N SER A 86 1.68 19.08 10.53
CA SER A 86 1.83 20.37 9.87
C SER A 86 2.67 21.31 10.74
N THR A 87 3.73 21.88 10.17
CA THR A 87 4.54 22.92 10.80
C THR A 87 3.94 24.32 10.59
N GLY A 88 2.90 24.45 9.75
CA GLY A 88 2.27 25.74 9.41
C GLY A 88 3.11 26.69 8.56
N ILE A 89 4.27 26.24 8.07
CA ILE A 89 5.25 27.05 7.32
C ILE A 89 5.51 26.39 5.95
N GLY A 90 5.63 27.19 4.89
CA GLY A 90 5.97 26.70 3.55
C GLY A 90 4.83 25.91 2.89
N ASP A 91 5.10 24.68 2.44
CA ASP A 91 4.10 23.80 1.83
C ASP A 91 2.95 23.43 2.82
N PHE A 92 3.14 23.67 4.13
CA PHE A 92 2.14 23.44 5.18
C PHE A 92 1.27 24.66 5.50
N SER A 93 1.44 25.80 4.83
CA SER A 93 0.78 27.07 5.17
C SER A 93 -0.77 27.02 5.11
N ARG A 94 -1.34 26.07 4.37
CA ARG A 94 -2.80 25.88 4.24
C ARG A 94 -3.39 25.02 5.37
N ILE A 95 -2.56 24.45 6.24
CA ILE A 95 -2.97 23.49 7.28
C ILE A 95 -2.55 24.04 8.63
N GLN A 96 -3.48 24.04 9.59
CA GLN A 96 -3.19 24.50 10.96
C GLN A 96 -2.01 23.72 11.56
N PRO A 97 -1.09 24.40 12.27
CA PRO A 97 0.05 23.73 12.88
C PRO A 97 -0.42 22.66 13.87
N GLY A 98 0.23 21.50 13.84
CA GLY A 98 -0.12 20.33 14.66
C GLY A 98 -1.21 19.41 14.07
N LYS A 99 -1.88 19.78 12.97
CA LYS A 99 -2.76 18.82 12.27
C LYS A 99 -1.96 17.77 11.51
N LYS A 100 -2.45 16.52 11.52
CA LYS A 100 -1.88 15.43 10.72
C LYS A 100 -2.10 15.66 9.23
N CYS A 101 -1.05 15.41 8.45
CA CYS A 101 -1.02 15.58 7.01
C CYS A 101 -0.09 14.56 6.37
N TYR A 102 -0.24 14.37 5.07
CA TYR A 102 0.46 13.38 4.27
C TYR A 102 1.19 14.10 3.16
N LYS A 103 2.43 13.71 2.91
CA LYS A 103 3.20 14.16 1.74
C LYS A 103 3.76 12.95 1.00
N ARG A 104 4.14 13.15 -0.25
CA ARG A 104 4.91 12.15 -0.99
C ARG A 104 6.24 11.92 -0.28
N CYS A 105 6.64 10.67 -0.09
CA CYS A 105 7.99 10.38 0.38
C CYS A 105 8.99 10.87 -0.70
N LYS A 106 10.03 11.62 -0.30
CA LYS A 106 11.05 12.13 -1.24
C LYS A 106 11.91 11.01 -1.82
N ASP A 107 12.08 9.95 -1.04
CA ASP A 107 12.66 8.67 -1.45
C ASP A 107 11.61 7.73 -2.08
N GLY A 108 10.52 8.31 -2.62
CA GLY A 108 9.34 7.60 -3.13
C GLY A 108 9.75 6.31 -3.80
N GLY A 109 9.54 5.21 -3.06
CA GLY A 109 10.25 3.94 -3.18
C GLY A 109 11.04 3.80 -4.47
N ASN A 110 12.24 4.37 -4.53
CA ASN A 110 13.13 4.03 -5.61
C ASN A 110 13.33 2.51 -5.45
N PRO A 111 13.03 1.67 -6.45
CA PRO A 111 13.34 0.24 -6.37
C PRO A 111 14.86 -0.04 -6.27
N LYS A 112 15.67 1.01 -6.10
CA LYS A 112 17.10 1.06 -6.38
C LYS A 112 17.97 0.41 -5.32
N GLU A 113 17.41 -0.06 -4.22
CA GLU A 113 18.14 -0.93 -3.30
C GLU A 113 17.27 -2.14 -2.95
N GLN A 114 16.84 -2.88 -3.98
CA GLN A 114 16.66 -4.31 -3.80
C GLN A 114 17.95 -4.85 -3.16
N GLY A 115 17.85 -5.31 -1.91
CA GLY A 115 19.01 -5.81 -1.18
C GLY A 115 19.70 -6.91 -1.99
N ILE A 116 21.03 -7.02 -1.89
CA ILE A 116 21.86 -7.97 -2.67
C ILE A 116 21.33 -9.41 -2.61
N LEU A 117 20.63 -9.77 -1.53
CA LEU A 117 20.01 -11.08 -1.37
C LEU A 117 18.79 -11.28 -2.30
N SER A 118 18.03 -10.23 -2.60
CA SER A 118 16.87 -10.32 -3.51
C SER A 118 17.24 -10.46 -4.99
N SER A 119 18.48 -10.16 -5.37
CA SER A 119 18.96 -10.32 -6.74
C SER A 119 19.64 -11.67 -7.03
N ILE A 120 19.79 -12.53 -6.02
CA ILE A 120 20.46 -13.84 -6.13
C ILE A 120 19.48 -14.92 -5.68
N PRO A 121 19.41 -16.08 -6.35
CA PRO A 121 18.47 -17.16 -6.02
C PRO A 121 18.55 -17.63 -4.54
N CYS A 122 19.72 -17.51 -3.90
CA CYS A 122 19.90 -17.86 -2.50
C CYS A 122 19.04 -17.04 -1.52
N GLY A 123 18.85 -15.74 -1.76
CA GLY A 123 18.19 -14.88 -0.78
C GLY A 123 16.68 -15.09 -0.69
N VAL A 124 16.10 -15.79 -1.66
CA VAL A 124 14.70 -16.21 -1.69
C VAL A 124 14.53 -17.74 -1.66
N CYS A 125 15.63 -18.49 -1.48
CA CYS A 125 15.60 -19.94 -1.53
C CYS A 125 14.88 -20.53 -0.31
N PRO A 126 13.78 -21.29 -0.49
CA PRO A 126 13.02 -21.87 0.63
C PRO A 126 13.78 -22.99 1.35
N ARG A 127 14.89 -23.46 0.79
CA ARG A 127 15.73 -24.56 1.30
C ARG A 127 17.14 -24.11 1.65
N LEU A 128 17.36 -22.80 1.83
CA LEU A 128 18.68 -22.25 2.14
C LEU A 128 19.32 -22.91 3.38
N THR A 129 18.52 -23.20 4.41
CA THR A 129 18.97 -23.85 5.65
C THR A 129 19.48 -25.27 5.46
N ASP A 130 18.98 -25.96 4.42
CA ASP A 130 19.29 -27.36 4.15
C ASP A 130 20.44 -27.48 3.11
N CYS A 131 20.88 -26.35 2.54
CA CYS A 131 21.85 -26.31 1.46
C CYS A 131 23.28 -26.40 1.99
N THR A 132 23.99 -27.48 1.65
CA THR A 132 25.38 -27.69 2.08
C THR A 132 26.22 -28.25 0.92
N PRO A 133 27.53 -27.97 0.85
CA PRO A 133 28.38 -28.42 -0.26
C PRO A 133 28.34 -29.92 -0.55
N ASP A 134 28.16 -30.74 0.50
CA ASP A 134 28.17 -32.20 0.46
C ASP A 134 26.81 -32.83 0.80
N GLY A 135 25.75 -32.01 0.88
CA GLY A 135 24.38 -32.46 1.16
C GLY A 135 23.60 -32.87 -0.08
N ILE A 136 22.41 -33.45 0.15
CA ILE A 136 21.44 -33.78 -0.91
C ILE A 136 21.01 -32.51 -1.66
N ILE A 137 20.87 -31.41 -0.92
CA ILE A 137 20.67 -30.06 -1.48
C ILE A 137 22.04 -29.38 -1.45
N SER A 138 22.65 -29.23 -2.63
CA SER A 138 23.99 -28.68 -2.77
C SER A 138 24.01 -27.48 -3.72
N PRO A 139 24.83 -26.46 -3.44
CA PRO A 139 25.02 -25.35 -4.37
C PRO A 139 25.64 -25.82 -5.70
N LYS A 140 26.37 -26.94 -5.72
CA LYS A 140 27.03 -27.49 -6.92
C LYS A 140 26.03 -28.07 -7.93
N THR A 141 24.86 -28.50 -7.48
CA THR A 141 23.81 -29.13 -8.29
C THR A 141 22.50 -28.34 -8.20
N CYS A 142 22.60 -27.04 -7.93
CA CYS A 142 21.45 -26.20 -7.62
C CYS A 142 20.73 -25.74 -8.88
N VAL A 143 19.54 -26.29 -9.13
CA VAL A 143 18.67 -25.94 -10.26
C VAL A 143 18.32 -24.45 -10.30
N TYR A 144 18.24 -23.77 -9.15
CA TYR A 144 17.97 -22.33 -9.12
C TYR A 144 19.16 -21.48 -9.58
N PHE A 145 20.38 -21.93 -9.31
CA PHE A 145 21.58 -21.27 -9.80
C PHE A 145 21.78 -21.51 -11.30
N ASP A 146 21.59 -22.75 -11.77
CA ASP A 146 21.71 -23.08 -13.19
C ASP A 146 20.75 -22.23 -14.03
N LYS A 147 19.47 -22.20 -13.67
CA LYS A 147 18.46 -21.36 -14.34
C LYS A 147 18.73 -19.86 -14.27
N TRP A 148 19.45 -19.40 -13.24
CA TRP A 148 19.77 -17.99 -13.07
C TRP A 148 21.02 -17.58 -13.85
N LEU A 149 21.94 -18.52 -14.10
CA LEU A 149 23.15 -18.31 -14.92
C LEU A 149 22.91 -18.56 -16.42
N ASP A 150 21.92 -19.39 -16.77
CA ASP A 150 21.46 -19.58 -18.14
C ASP A 150 20.65 -18.35 -18.60
N PHE A 151 21.29 -17.46 -19.37
CA PHE A 151 20.68 -16.29 -20.01
C PHE A 151 20.08 -16.61 -21.38
#